data_AF-A0A355T3J4-F1
#
_entry.id   AF-A0A355T3J4-F1
#
_cell.length_a   1.000
_cell.length_b   1.000
_cell.length_c   1.000
_cell.angle_alpha   90.00
_cell.angle_beta   90.00
_cell.angle_gamma   90.00
#
_symmetry.space_group_name_H-M   'P 1'
#
loop_
_entity.id
_entity.type
_entity.pdbx_description
1 polymer ?
#
loop_
_entity_poly.entity_id
_entity_poly.type
_entity_poly.pdbx_seq_one_letter_code
_entity_poly.pdbx_strand_id
1 'polypeptide(L)'
;MTPFWQYWIKATCLTLGLLGLILAGGAIDATAGPARLYFQMIGSPEQLDLNPHMQVTLGVLGGVCIGWSITFFATFQAAHALHGEAAAKVWRLTLLGLTAWYIVDSSLSVATGFWPNAAVNTLFFASLVYPIFRAGVLKPA
;
A
#
# COMPACT_ATOMS: atom_id res chain seq x y z
N MET A 1 18.90 2.09 -10.61
CA MET A 1 18.39 1.12 -9.62
C MET A 1 18.74 -0.29 -10.08
N THR A 2 19.27 -1.15 -9.21
CA THR A 2 19.65 -2.52 -9.59
C THR A 2 18.41 -3.39 -9.91
N PRO A 3 18.55 -4.48 -10.68
CA PRO A 3 17.43 -5.39 -10.97
C PRO A 3 16.74 -5.94 -9.72
N PHE A 4 17.51 -6.23 -8.65
CA PHE A 4 16.97 -6.67 -7.37
C PHE A 4 15.91 -5.70 -6.82
N TRP A 5 16.24 -4.41 -6.74
CA TRP A 5 15.32 -3.40 -6.23
C TRP A 5 14.12 -3.17 -7.14
N GLN A 6 14.29 -3.35 -8.46
CA GLN A 6 13.18 -3.33 -9.39
C GLN A 6 12.20 -4.47 -9.12
N TYR A 7 12.68 -5.72 -9.03
CA TYR A 7 11.83 -6.87 -8.71
C TYR A 7 11.16 -6.75 -7.34
N TRP A 8 11.89 -6.24 -6.34
CA TRP A 8 11.36 -5.98 -5.00
C TRP A 8 10.17 -5.01 -5.01
N ILE A 9 10.30 -3.89 -5.74
CA ILE A 9 9.21 -2.91 -5.88
C ILE A 9 8.01 -3.54 -6.61
N LYS A 10 8.26 -4.30 -7.68
CA LYS A 10 7.19 -4.99 -8.43
C LYS A 10 6.43 -5.98 -7.54
N ALA A 11 7.15 -6.77 -6.75
CA ALA A 11 6.56 -7.70 -5.78
C ALA A 11 5.74 -6.95 -4.73
N THR A 12 6.26 -5.85 -4.18
CA THR A 12 5.53 -5.00 -3.22
C THR A 12 4.23 -4.45 -3.81
N CYS A 13 4.26 -3.98 -5.07
CA CYS A 13 3.05 -3.53 -5.77
C CYS A 13 2.04 -4.67 -5.95
N LEU A 14 2.50 -5.87 -6.34
CA LEU A 14 1.64 -7.04 -6.47
C LEU A 14 0.96 -7.40 -5.15
N THR A 15 1.70 -7.40 -4.04
CA THR A 15 1.15 -7.67 -2.70
C THR A 15 0.05 -6.67 -2.34
N LEU A 16 0.22 -5.38 -2.65
CA LEU A 16 -0.84 -4.37 -2.46
C LEU A 16 -2.09 -4.66 -3.31
N GLY A 17 -1.90 -5.09 -4.56
CA GLY A 17 -2.99 -5.46 -5.45
C GLY A 17 -3.77 -6.68 -4.94
N LEU A 18 -3.04 -7.70 -4.44
CA LEU A 18 -3.64 -8.89 -3.82
C LEU A 18 -4.41 -8.54 -2.54
N LEU A 19 -3.88 -7.66 -1.69
CA LEU A 19 -4.61 -7.13 -0.54
C LEU A 19 -5.88 -6.42 -1.00
N GLY A 20 -5.80 -5.62 -2.06
CA GLY A 20 -6.98 -4.96 -2.62
C GLY A 20 -8.05 -5.94 -3.10
N LEU A 21 -7.67 -7.05 -3.73
CA LEU A 21 -8.61 -8.12 -4.10
C LEU A 21 -9.24 -8.79 -2.87
N ILE A 22 -8.45 -9.03 -1.82
CA ILE A 22 -8.95 -9.58 -0.55
C ILE A 22 -9.99 -8.64 0.06
N LEU A 23 -9.71 -7.34 0.13
CA LEU A 23 -10.62 -6.34 0.70
C LEU A 23 -11.87 -6.17 -0.17
N ALA A 24 -11.72 -6.07 -1.49
CA ALA A 24 -12.86 -5.96 -2.40
C ALA A 24 -13.78 -7.20 -2.32
N GLY A 25 -13.20 -8.41 -2.27
CA GLY A 25 -13.96 -9.64 -2.03
C GLY A 25 -14.58 -9.70 -0.62
N GLY A 26 -13.98 -9.01 0.34
CA GLY A 26 -14.50 -8.78 1.69
C GLY A 26 -15.84 -8.07 1.75
N ALA A 27 -16.17 -7.28 0.72
CA ALA A 27 -17.44 -6.56 0.63
C ALA A 27 -18.66 -7.48 0.44
N ILE A 28 -18.45 -8.73 0.04
CA ILE A 28 -19.51 -9.71 -0.23
C ILE A 28 -19.34 -10.87 0.74
N ASP A 29 -20.37 -11.17 1.52
CA ASP A 29 -20.34 -12.21 2.55
C ASP A 29 -19.81 -13.56 2.05
N ALA A 30 -20.24 -13.97 0.85
CA ALA A 30 -19.84 -15.23 0.24
C ALA A 30 -18.32 -15.35 -0.04
N THR A 31 -17.63 -14.22 -0.22
CA THR A 31 -16.18 -14.16 -0.51
C THR A 31 -15.37 -13.51 0.60
N ALA A 32 -15.99 -13.20 1.75
CA ALA A 32 -15.34 -12.43 2.82
C ALA A 32 -14.34 -13.22 3.67
N GLY A 33 -14.21 -14.53 3.49
CA GLY A 33 -13.31 -15.39 4.27
C GLY A 33 -11.88 -14.84 4.41
N PRO A 34 -11.19 -14.51 3.31
CA PRO A 34 -9.84 -13.93 3.38
C PRO A 34 -9.78 -12.57 4.09
N ALA A 35 -10.79 -11.70 3.89
CA ALA A 35 -10.84 -10.40 4.58
C ALA A 35 -11.04 -10.60 6.09
N ARG A 36 -11.92 -11.53 6.50
CA ARG A 36 -12.11 -11.89 7.92
C ARG A 36 -10.80 -12.35 8.56
N LEU A 37 -10.03 -13.20 7.87
CA LEU A 37 -8.72 -13.64 8.36
C LEU A 37 -7.74 -12.47 8.47
N TYR A 38 -7.72 -11.57 7.48
CA TYR A 38 -6.90 -10.36 7.55
C TYR A 38 -7.23 -9.51 8.78
N PHE A 39 -8.51 -9.17 9.00
CA PHE A 39 -8.93 -8.39 10.16
C PHE A 39 -8.66 -9.08 11.50
N GLN A 40 -8.76 -10.42 11.57
CA GLN A 40 -8.36 -11.18 12.76
C GLN A 40 -6.87 -11.05 13.07
N MET A 41 -6.01 -10.89 12.06
CA MET A 41 -4.57 -10.69 12.27
C MET A 41 -4.22 -9.27 12.68
N ILE A 42 -4.96 -8.27 12.19
CA ILE A 42 -4.61 -6.86 12.35
C ILE A 42 -5.45 -6.07 13.38
N GLY A 43 -6.49 -6.69 13.94
CA GLY A 43 -7.47 -6.05 14.82
C GLY A 43 -7.76 -6.82 16.10
N SER A 44 -8.93 -6.54 16.69
CA SER A 44 -9.43 -7.31 17.82
C SER A 44 -9.98 -8.66 17.34
N PRO A 45 -10.05 -9.69 18.19
CA PRO A 45 -10.57 -11.01 17.84
C PRO A 45 -12.08 -11.02 17.51
N GLU A 46 -12.77 -9.88 17.59
CA GLU A 46 -14.16 -9.76 17.15
C GLU A 46 -14.26 -10.01 15.65
N GLN A 47 -15.29 -10.76 15.24
CA GLN A 47 -15.54 -11.02 13.82
C GLN A 47 -15.80 -9.70 13.09
N LEU A 48 -15.17 -9.53 11.93
CA LEU A 48 -15.52 -8.49 10.96
C LEU A 48 -17.03 -8.49 10.71
N ASP A 49 -17.72 -7.47 11.23
CA ASP A 49 -19.16 -7.26 11.04
C ASP A 49 -19.43 -6.64 9.66
N LEU A 50 -20.10 -7.38 8.80
CA LEU A 50 -20.39 -6.99 7.41
C LEU A 50 -21.73 -6.28 7.29
N ASN A 51 -21.91 -5.20 8.04
CA ASN A 51 -23.02 -4.28 7.80
C ASN A 51 -22.82 -3.49 6.48
N PRO A 52 -23.87 -2.84 5.92
CA PRO A 52 -23.75 -2.14 4.63
C PRO A 52 -22.65 -1.08 4.58
N HIS A 53 -22.35 -0.40 5.70
CA HIS A 53 -21.28 0.59 5.76
C HIS A 53 -19.89 -0.06 5.67
N MET A 54 -19.70 -1.21 6.32
CA MET A 54 -18.46 -1.98 6.21
C MET A 54 -18.29 -2.57 4.81
N GLN A 55 -19.36 -3.14 4.23
CA GLN A 55 -19.32 -3.71 2.88
C GLN A 55 -18.89 -2.67 1.83
N VAL A 56 -19.51 -1.48 1.82
CA VAL A 56 -19.09 -0.41 0.89
C VAL A 56 -17.66 0.07 1.18
N THR A 57 -17.27 0.16 2.45
CA THR A 57 -15.91 0.58 2.85
C THR A 57 -14.86 -0.41 2.34
N LEU A 58 -15.08 -1.71 2.51
CA LEU A 58 -14.19 -2.76 2.00
C LEU A 58 -14.10 -2.76 0.47
N GLY A 59 -15.23 -2.57 -0.22
CA GLY A 59 -15.26 -2.45 -1.67
C GLY A 59 -14.44 -1.26 -2.17
N VAL A 60 -14.62 -0.10 -1.55
CA VAL A 60 -13.87 1.13 -1.88
C VAL A 60 -12.38 0.96 -1.58
N LEU A 61 -12.02 0.49 -0.38
CA LEU A 61 -10.62 0.28 0.01
C LEU A 61 -9.93 -0.74 -0.90
N GLY A 62 -10.62 -1.82 -1.24
CA GLY A 62 -10.11 -2.81 -2.20
C GLY A 62 -9.82 -2.20 -3.56
N GLY A 63 -10.76 -1.42 -4.09
CA GLY A 63 -10.57 -0.68 -5.34
C GLY A 63 -9.40 0.32 -5.28
N VAL A 64 -9.26 1.05 -4.18
CA VAL A 64 -8.14 1.98 -3.94
C VAL A 64 -6.81 1.24 -3.92
N CYS A 65 -6.68 0.13 -3.19
CA CYS A 65 -5.46 -0.67 -3.13
C CYS A 65 -5.06 -1.23 -4.50
N ILE A 66 -6.02 -1.74 -5.28
CA ILE A 66 -5.76 -2.21 -6.66
C ILE A 66 -5.30 -1.04 -7.54
N GLY A 67 -5.99 0.10 -7.49
CA GLY A 67 -5.61 1.30 -8.23
C GLY A 67 -4.22 1.81 -7.85
N TRP A 68 -3.88 1.80 -6.56
CA TRP A 68 -2.56 2.18 -6.06
C TRP A 68 -1.47 1.22 -6.49
N SER A 69 -1.73 -0.09 -6.49
CA SER A 69 -0.79 -1.10 -6.99
C SER A 69 -0.36 -0.77 -8.43
N ILE A 70 -1.33 -0.52 -9.31
CA ILE A 70 -1.08 -0.16 -10.71
C ILE A 70 -0.40 1.20 -10.81
N THR A 71 -0.86 2.19 -10.06
CA THR A 71 -0.34 3.56 -10.09
C THR A 71 1.11 3.61 -9.64
N PHE A 72 1.46 2.95 -8.54
CA PHE A 72 2.85 2.87 -8.07
C PHE A 72 3.72 2.14 -9.09
N PHE A 73 3.27 1.00 -9.61
CA PHE A 73 4.01 0.28 -10.64
C PHE A 73 4.28 1.17 -11.87
N ALA A 74 3.27 1.87 -12.38
CA ALA A 74 3.43 2.80 -13.50
C ALA A 74 4.37 3.96 -13.16
N THR A 75 4.23 4.55 -11.97
CA THR A 75 5.04 5.68 -11.52
C THR A 75 6.50 5.29 -11.38
N PHE A 76 6.80 4.11 -10.83
CA PHE A 76 8.17 3.61 -10.71
C PHE A 76 8.79 3.25 -12.06
N GLN A 77 8.01 2.72 -13.00
CA GLN A 77 8.50 2.51 -14.37
C GLN A 77 8.79 3.84 -15.07
N ALA A 78 7.89 4.82 -14.95
CA ALA A 78 8.09 6.15 -15.52
C ALA A 78 9.32 6.83 -14.91
N ALA A 79 9.48 6.79 -13.60
CA ALA A 79 10.62 7.37 -12.90
C ALA A 79 11.96 6.68 -13.26
N HIS A 80 11.91 5.42 -13.70
CA HIS A 80 13.09 4.70 -14.19
C HIS A 80 13.43 5.04 -15.65
N ALA A 81 12.42 5.28 -16.49
CA ALA A 81 12.60 5.66 -17.89
C ALA A 81 13.00 7.14 -18.06
N LEU A 82 12.67 7.99 -17.10
CA LEU A 82 13.07 9.39 -17.07
C LEU A 82 14.50 9.58 -16.55
N HIS A 83 15.08 10.75 -16.82
CA HIS A 83 16.41 11.14 -16.35
C HIS A 83 16.40 12.54 -15.72
N GLY A 84 17.45 12.83 -14.95
CA GLY A 84 17.67 14.14 -14.32
C GLY A 84 16.51 14.59 -13.42
N GLU A 85 16.20 15.88 -13.45
CA GLU A 85 15.21 16.50 -12.56
C GLU A 85 13.79 15.96 -12.79
N ALA A 86 13.45 15.54 -14.01
CA ALA A 86 12.15 14.95 -14.31
C ALA A 86 11.94 13.64 -13.53
N ALA A 87 12.94 12.76 -13.49
CA ALA A 87 12.91 11.55 -12.68
C ALA A 87 12.85 11.89 -11.19
N ALA A 88 13.71 12.81 -10.72
CA ALA A 88 13.76 13.21 -9.32
C ALA A 88 12.41 13.76 -8.82
N LYS A 89 11.70 14.55 -9.63
CA LYS A 89 10.38 15.08 -9.31
C LYS A 89 9.35 13.96 -9.08
N VAL A 90 9.33 12.95 -9.93
CA VAL A 90 8.43 11.79 -9.78
C VAL A 90 8.73 11.05 -8.47
N TRP A 91 10.00 10.77 -8.17
CA TRP A 91 10.40 10.13 -6.92
C TRP A 91 9.99 10.94 -5.68
N ARG A 92 10.23 12.26 -5.67
CA ARG A 92 9.89 13.14 -4.55
C ARG A 92 8.38 13.21 -4.31
N LEU A 93 7.58 13.36 -5.37
CA LEU A 93 6.12 13.41 -5.24
C LEU A 93 5.53 12.07 -4.80
N THR A 94 6.08 10.95 -5.29
CA THR A 94 5.68 9.61 -4.86
C THR A 94 5.98 9.41 -3.37
N LEU A 95 7.17 9.80 -2.91
CA LEU A 95 7.53 9.73 -1.49
C LEU A 95 6.64 10.63 -0.63
N LEU A 96 6.30 11.83 -1.09
CA LEU A 96 5.40 12.73 -0.38
C LEU A 96 4.02 12.09 -0.20
N GLY A 97 3.45 11.54 -1.28
CA GLY A 97 2.16 10.84 -1.23
C GLY A 97 2.18 9.62 -0.31
N LEU A 98 3.20 8.77 -0.43
CA LEU A 98 3.39 7.60 0.44
C LEU A 98 3.52 8.00 1.91
N THR A 99 4.26 9.07 2.20
CA THR A 99 4.48 9.55 3.57
C THR A 99 3.20 10.12 4.16
N ALA A 100 2.46 10.92 3.39
CA ALA A 100 1.18 11.47 3.82
C ALA A 100 0.17 10.36 4.15
N TRP A 101 0.04 9.36 3.27
CA TRP A 101 -0.80 8.19 3.53
C TRP A 101 -0.34 7.44 4.78
N TYR A 102 0.95 7.11 4.88
CA TYR A 102 1.46 6.33 6.01
C TYR A 102 1.19 7.02 7.35
N ILE A 103 1.37 8.34 7.42
CA ILE A 103 1.09 9.12 8.63
C ILE A 103 -0.40 9.04 8.98
N VAL A 104 -1.29 9.35 8.04
CA VAL A 104 -2.74 9.39 8.30
C VAL A 104 -3.26 7.99 8.67
N ASP A 105 -2.96 6.99 7.84
CA ASP A 105 -3.49 5.63 7.99
C ASP A 105 -2.98 4.95 9.26
N SER A 106 -1.68 5.08 9.55
CA SER A 106 -1.08 4.46 10.74
C SER A 106 -1.50 5.16 12.03
N SER A 107 -1.63 6.50 12.01
CA SER A 107 -2.10 7.24 13.20
C SER A 107 -3.53 6.87 13.54
N LEU A 108 -4.40 6.76 12.53
CA LEU A 108 -5.79 6.33 12.72
C LEU A 108 -5.88 4.86 13.15
N SER A 109 -5.03 3.99 12.59
CA SER A 109 -4.95 2.58 13.00
C SER A 109 -4.64 2.45 14.49
N VAL A 110 -3.67 3.19 15.01
CA VAL A 110 -3.34 3.20 16.44
C VAL A 110 -4.50 3.80 17.25
N ALA A 111 -5.04 4.95 16.84
CA ALA A 111 -6.10 5.65 17.56
C ALA A 111 -7.43 4.84 17.64
N THR A 112 -7.67 3.94 16.69
CA THR A 112 -8.89 3.12 16.61
C THR A 112 -8.71 1.71 17.16
N GLY A 113 -7.54 1.38 17.71
CA GLY A 113 -7.26 0.06 18.31
C GLY A 113 -6.75 -1.02 17.35
N PHE A 114 -6.55 -0.68 16.06
CA PHE A 114 -5.96 -1.55 15.03
C PHE A 114 -4.45 -1.34 14.92
N TRP A 115 -3.73 -1.21 16.04
CA TRP A 115 -2.29 -0.93 16.01
C TRP A 115 -1.45 -1.94 15.21
N PRO A 116 -1.77 -3.26 15.13
CA PRO A 116 -0.98 -4.17 14.29
C PRO A 116 -1.07 -3.80 12.80
N ASN A 117 -2.15 -3.15 12.35
CA ASN A 117 -2.23 -2.60 11.00
C ASN A 117 -1.15 -1.55 10.75
N ALA A 118 -0.84 -0.69 11.74
CA ALA A 118 0.25 0.27 11.63
C ALA A 118 1.62 -0.42 11.44
N ALA A 119 1.82 -1.61 12.02
CA ALA A 119 3.03 -2.40 11.78
C ALA A 119 3.09 -2.93 10.34
N VAL A 120 1.98 -3.44 9.81
CA VAL A 120 1.86 -3.87 8.40
C VAL A 120 2.12 -2.69 7.45
N ASN A 121 1.51 -1.52 7.72
CA ASN A 121 1.74 -0.30 6.97
C ASN A 121 3.20 0.15 7.01
N THR A 122 3.85 0.05 8.17
CA THR A 122 5.27 0.38 8.34
C THR A 122 6.13 -0.51 7.46
N LEU A 123 5.85 -1.82 7.43
CA LEU A 123 6.55 -2.77 6.58
C LEU A 123 6.33 -2.45 5.09
N PHE A 124 5.10 -2.15 4.68
CA PHE A 124 4.79 -1.77 3.31
C PHE A 124 5.48 -0.46 2.90
N PHE A 125 5.39 0.57 3.74
CA PHE A 125 6.04 1.87 3.53
C PHE A 125 7.56 1.70 3.39
N ALA A 126 8.20 0.98 4.33
CA ALA A 126 9.63 0.70 4.28
C ALA A 126 10.01 -0.09 3.03
N SER A 127 9.18 -1.03 2.59
CA SER A 127 9.41 -1.84 1.39
C SER A 127 9.44 -1.03 0.10
N LEU A 128 8.72 0.10 0.03
CA LEU A 128 8.78 1.03 -1.10
C LEU A 128 9.84 2.12 -0.95
N VAL A 129 10.03 2.64 0.26
CA VAL A 129 10.90 3.79 0.52
C VAL A 129 12.38 3.39 0.60
N TYR A 130 12.71 2.26 1.22
CA TYR A 130 14.09 1.81 1.36
C TYR A 130 14.82 1.62 0.01
N PRO A 131 14.23 0.98 -1.02
CA PRO A 131 14.84 0.88 -2.35
C PRO A 131 15.15 2.24 -2.98
N ILE A 132 14.27 3.23 -2.79
CA ILE A 132 14.41 4.59 -3.36
C ILE A 132 15.65 5.27 -2.79
N PHE A 133 15.84 5.21 -1.46
CA PHE A 133 17.03 5.76 -0.82
C PHE A 133 18.31 5.01 -1.21
N ARG A 134 18.26 3.67 -1.24
CA ARG A 134 19.43 2.84 -1.60
C ARG A 134 19.85 3.01 -3.06
N ALA A 135 18.90 3.27 -3.95
CA ALA A 135 19.19 3.49 -5.36
C ALA A 135 19.80 4.88 -5.65
N GLY A 136 19.83 5.79 -4.66
CA GLY A 136 20.43 7.12 -4.81
C GLY A 136 19.68 8.04 -5.78
N VAL A 137 18.45 7.70 -6.15
CA VAL A 137 17.68 8.39 -7.20
C VAL A 137 17.20 9.80 -6.83
N LEU A 138 17.46 10.22 -5.58
CA LEU A 138 17.12 11.56 -5.06
C LEU A 138 18.32 12.52 -5.04
N LYS A 139 19.54 12.04 -5.33
CA LYS A 139 20.74 12.90 -5.32
C LYS A 139 20.65 13.93 -6.45
N PRO A 140 21.05 15.19 -6.21
CA PRO A 140 21.25 16.16 -7.29
C PRO A 140 22.20 15.59 -8.33
N ALA A 141 21.93 15.87 -9.60
CA ALA A 141 22.82 15.55 -10.71
C ALA A 141 24.11 16.37 -10.64
#